data_AF-R7N010-F1
#
_entry.id   AF-R7N010-F1
#
_cell.length_a   1.000
_cell.length_b   1.000
_cell.length_c   1.000
_cell.angle_alpha   90.00
_cell.angle_beta   90.00
_cell.angle_gamma   90.00
#
_symmetry.space_group_name_H-M   'P 1'
#
loop_
_entity.id
_entity.type
_entity.pdbx_description
1 polymer ?
#
loop_
_entity_poly.entity_id
_entity_poly.type
_entity_poly.pdbx_seq_one_letter_code
_entity_poly.pdbx_strand_id
1 'polypeptide(L)'
;MNSEDPKILSDHERDSFRGQTIDEDGTVHDQKSLYEERLRQEKEARRQHSGIHIVTSGLSWRVKLALGFIVFCIVAVIIGALGFIIMAMPYLLGIFVIYCIYSIVSSLLHR
;
A
#
# COMPACT_ATOMS: atom_id res chain seq x y z
N MET A 1 -4.48 -10.16 -64.26
CA MET A 1 -4.21 -9.93 -62.83
C MET A 1 -2.85 -9.27 -62.72
N ASN A 2 -2.77 -8.05 -62.16
CA ASN A 2 -1.48 -7.49 -61.77
C ASN A 2 -1.01 -8.25 -60.54
N SER A 3 0.05 -9.04 -60.68
CA SER A 3 0.72 -9.68 -59.55
C SER A 3 1.53 -8.62 -58.82
N GLU A 4 0.92 -7.97 -57.83
CA GLU A 4 1.66 -7.12 -56.90
C GLU A 4 2.41 -8.04 -55.94
N ASP A 5 3.72 -8.15 -56.13
CA ASP A 5 4.59 -8.88 -55.20
C ASP A 5 4.48 -8.27 -53.80
N PRO A 6 4.44 -9.10 -52.74
CA PRO A 6 4.36 -8.60 -51.37
C PRO A 6 5.58 -7.74 -51.05
N LYS A 7 5.37 -6.43 -50.93
CA LYS A 7 6.44 -5.47 -50.59
C LYS A 7 6.83 -5.62 -49.12
N ILE A 8 8.00 -6.20 -48.88
CA ILE A 8 8.62 -6.24 -47.55
C ILE A 8 9.23 -4.86 -47.27
N LEU A 9 8.82 -4.23 -46.18
CA LEU A 9 9.35 -2.93 -45.74
C LEU A 9 10.80 -3.09 -45.27
N SER A 10 11.64 -2.10 -45.59
CA SER A 10 12.99 -2.00 -45.02
C SER A 10 12.95 -1.68 -43.52
N ASP A 11 14.03 -1.97 -42.79
CA ASP A 11 14.07 -1.75 -41.32
C ASP A 11 13.75 -0.30 -40.94
N HIS A 12 14.25 0.68 -41.71
CA HIS A 12 13.94 2.10 -41.48
C HIS A 12 12.47 2.44 -41.77
N GLU A 13 11.87 1.85 -42.82
CA GLU A 13 10.45 2.04 -43.13
C GLU A 13 9.55 1.40 -42.08
N ARG A 14 9.97 0.26 -41.51
CA ARG A 14 9.28 -0.43 -40.41
C ARG A 14 9.29 0.41 -39.13
N ASP A 15 10.43 0.96 -38.77
CA ASP A 15 10.57 1.74 -37.52
C ASP A 15 9.86 3.10 -37.61
N SER A 16 9.74 3.65 -38.82
CA SER A 16 9.00 4.90 -39.10
C SER A 16 7.54 4.67 -39.49
N PHE A 17 7.03 3.43 -39.41
CA PHE A 17 5.66 3.12 -39.79
C PHE A 17 4.66 3.73 -38.80
N ARG A 18 3.77 4.58 -39.30
CA ARG A 18 2.73 5.26 -38.52
C ARG A 18 1.33 4.86 -39.01
N GLY A 19 1.09 3.55 -39.06
CA GLY A 19 -0.21 2.98 -39.38
C GLY A 19 -0.92 2.44 -38.15
N GLN A 20 -2.22 2.22 -38.27
CA GLN A 20 -2.97 1.42 -37.30
C GLN A 20 -2.62 -0.05 -37.52
N THR A 21 -2.31 -0.77 -36.44
CA THR A 21 -2.10 -2.22 -36.50
C THR A 21 -3.43 -2.88 -36.18
N ILE A 22 -3.83 -3.86 -36.99
CA ILE A 22 -5.06 -4.63 -36.76
C ILE A 22 -4.64 -6.05 -36.40
N ASP A 23 -5.08 -6.52 -35.23
CA ASP A 23 -4.81 -7.87 -34.77
C ASP A 23 -5.71 -8.90 -35.46
N GLU A 24 -5.38 -10.18 -35.32
CA GLU A 24 -6.10 -11.30 -35.98
C GLU A 24 -7.57 -11.42 -35.55
N ASP A 25 -7.93 -10.82 -34.42
CA ASP A 25 -9.29 -10.74 -33.88
C ASP A 25 -10.07 -9.51 -34.39
N GLY A 26 -9.43 -8.66 -35.21
CA GLY A 26 -9.99 -7.43 -35.75
C GLY A 26 -9.81 -6.20 -34.85
N THR A 27 -9.05 -6.31 -33.75
CA THR A 27 -8.80 -5.19 -32.85
C THR A 27 -7.82 -4.20 -33.48
N VAL A 28 -8.21 -2.93 -33.57
CA VAL A 28 -7.40 -1.86 -34.18
C VAL A 28 -6.63 -1.11 -33.10
N HIS A 29 -5.31 -1.26 -33.08
CA HIS A 29 -4.41 -0.55 -32.19
C HIS A 29 -3.79 0.67 -32.88
N ASP A 30 -3.97 1.84 -32.27
CA ASP A 30 -3.26 3.05 -32.65
C ASP A 30 -1.87 3.08 -31.98
N GLN A 31 -0.90 3.72 -32.62
CA GLN A 31 0.47 3.83 -32.09
C GLN A 31 0.47 4.50 -30.70
N LYS A 32 -0.47 5.43 -30.49
CA LYS A 32 -0.69 6.10 -29.20
C LYS A 32 -1.23 5.14 -28.13
N SER A 33 -2.17 4.26 -28.47
CA SER A 33 -2.72 3.30 -27.50
C SER A 33 -1.67 2.26 -27.10
N LEU A 34 -0.84 1.80 -28.03
CA LEU A 34 0.28 0.88 -27.76
C LEU A 34 1.34 1.50 -26.83
N TYR A 35 1.67 2.79 -27.04
CA TYR A 35 2.56 3.51 -26.15
C TYR A 35 1.94 3.70 -24.75
N GLU A 36 0.66 4.06 -24.68
CA GLU A 36 -0.06 4.25 -23.42
C GLU A 36 -0.21 2.93 -22.65
N GLU A 37 -0.43 1.81 -23.35
CA GLU A 37 -0.51 0.47 -22.78
C GLU A 37 0.84 -0.01 -22.24
N ARG A 38 1.94 0.22 -22.96
CA ARG A 38 3.30 0.00 -22.42
C ARG A 38 3.58 0.86 -21.19
N LEU A 39 3.16 2.13 -21.20
CA LEU A 39 3.31 3.01 -20.04
C LEU A 39 2.48 2.54 -18.84
N ARG A 40 1.30 1.95 -19.09
CA ARG A 40 0.44 1.35 -18.06
C ARG A 40 1.08 0.08 -17.50
N GLN A 41 1.58 -0.81 -18.36
CA GLN A 41 2.31 -2.01 -17.93
C GLN A 41 3.57 -1.68 -17.12
N GLU A 42 4.34 -0.65 -17.51
CA GLU A 42 5.52 -0.22 -16.75
C GLU A 42 5.14 0.34 -15.38
N LYS A 43 4.04 1.11 -15.30
CA LYS A 43 3.48 1.57 -14.02
C LYS A 43 2.96 0.43 -13.16
N GLU A 44 2.38 -0.60 -13.75
CA GLU A 44 1.89 -1.80 -13.07
C GLU A 44 3.04 -2.68 -12.56
N ALA A 45 4.08 -2.91 -13.36
CA ALA A 45 5.29 -3.62 -12.96
C ALA A 45 6.04 -2.89 -11.82
N ARG A 46 6.09 -1.55 -11.88
CA ARG A 46 6.67 -0.73 -10.82
C ARG A 46 5.81 -0.72 -9.54
N ARG A 47 4.49 -0.90 -9.67
CA ARG A 47 3.57 -1.12 -8.53
C ARG A 47 3.65 -2.53 -7.96
N GLN A 48 4.00 -3.54 -8.74
CA GLN A 48 4.23 -4.91 -8.25
C GLN A 48 5.46 -5.00 -7.33
N HIS A 49 6.51 -4.21 -7.57
CA HIS A 49 7.65 -4.11 -6.63
C HIS A 49 7.37 -3.25 -5.39
N SER A 50 6.24 -2.54 -5.34
CA SER A 50 5.81 -1.73 -4.20
C SER A 50 4.38 -2.09 -3.79
N GLY A 51 4.14 -3.37 -3.53
CA GLY A 51 3.38 -3.86 -2.37
C GLY A 51 1.93 -3.42 -2.14
N ILE A 52 1.26 -2.73 -3.06
CA ILE A 52 -0.15 -2.31 -2.84
C ILE A 52 -0.92 -2.40 -4.16
N HIS A 53 -1.42 -3.59 -4.46
CA HIS A 53 -2.38 -3.83 -5.54
C HIS A 53 -3.80 -3.59 -4.99
N ILE A 54 -4.26 -2.33 -5.03
CA ILE A 54 -5.67 -1.98 -4.81
C ILE A 54 -6.44 -2.37 -6.07
N VAL A 55 -6.95 -3.60 -6.09
CA VAL A 55 -8.08 -4.00 -6.93
C VAL A 55 -9.22 -4.35 -6.00
N THR A 56 -9.94 -3.30 -5.63
CA THR A 56 -11.26 -3.40 -5.03
C THR A 56 -12.22 -3.93 -6.10
N SER A 57 -12.56 -5.23 -6.05
CA SER A 57 -13.77 -5.86 -6.64
C SER A 57 -13.79 -7.40 -6.55
N GLY A 58 -12.81 -8.06 -5.90
CA GLY A 58 -12.78 -9.53 -5.80
C GLY A 58 -12.17 -10.10 -4.52
N LEU A 59 -12.04 -9.31 -3.46
CA LEU A 59 -11.39 -9.75 -2.23
C LEU A 59 -12.28 -10.78 -1.51
N SER A 60 -11.81 -12.02 -1.41
CA SER A 60 -12.53 -13.09 -0.73
C SER A 60 -12.98 -12.65 0.68
N TRP A 61 -14.17 -13.08 1.10
CA TRP A 61 -14.77 -12.70 2.39
C TRP A 61 -13.81 -12.91 3.58
N ARG A 62 -12.93 -13.92 3.45
CA ARG A 62 -11.85 -14.22 4.40
C ARG A 62 -10.85 -13.07 4.55
N VAL A 63 -10.43 -12.44 3.46
CA VAL A 63 -9.47 -11.32 3.50
C VAL A 63 -10.13 -10.07 4.06
N LYS A 64 -11.42 -9.84 3.77
CA LYS A 64 -12.18 -8.73 4.38
C LYS A 64 -12.29 -8.88 5.89
N LEU A 65 -12.56 -10.10 6.38
CA LEU A 65 -12.55 -10.40 7.82
C LEU A 65 -11.14 -10.30 8.43
N ALA A 66 -10.11 -10.81 7.75
CA ALA A 66 -8.74 -10.72 8.23
C ALA A 66 -8.28 -9.27 8.34
N LEU A 67 -8.56 -8.43 7.35
CA LEU A 67 -8.23 -7.00 7.39
C LEU A 67 -8.98 -6.29 8.52
N GLY A 68 -10.27 -6.58 8.69
CA GLY A 68 -11.06 -6.05 9.80
C GLY A 68 -10.52 -6.47 11.16
N PHE A 69 -10.13 -7.73 11.31
CA PHE A 69 -9.56 -8.26 12.55
C PHE A 69 -8.21 -7.61 12.88
N ILE A 70 -7.33 -7.42 11.89
CA ILE A 70 -6.04 -6.76 12.08
C ILE A 70 -6.26 -5.32 12.57
N VAL A 71 -7.13 -4.56 11.91
CA VAL A 71 -7.45 -3.18 12.32
C VAL A 71 -8.05 -3.15 13.72
N PHE A 72 -8.97 -4.07 14.02
CA PHE A 72 -9.57 -4.21 15.35
C PHE A 72 -8.51 -4.50 16.43
N CYS A 73 -7.58 -5.43 16.18
CA CYS A 73 -6.49 -5.74 17.11
C CYS A 73 -5.60 -4.53 17.38
N ILE A 74 -5.26 -3.75 16.35
CA ILE A 74 -4.46 -2.53 16.52
C ILE A 74 -5.20 -1.54 17.43
N VAL A 75 -6.48 -1.30 17.17
CA VAL A 75 -7.30 -0.40 18.00
C VAL A 75 -7.41 -0.90 19.44
N ALA A 76 -7.61 -2.21 19.64
CA ALA A 76 -7.68 -2.82 20.96
C ALA A 76 -6.36 -2.67 21.74
N VAL A 77 -5.22 -2.85 21.08
CA VAL A 77 -3.89 -2.63 21.69
C VAL A 77 -3.71 -1.17 22.09
N ILE A 78 -4.10 -0.22 21.24
CA ILE A 78 -3.99 1.22 21.54
C ILE A 78 -4.85 1.57 22.74
N ILE A 79 -6.12 1.15 22.76
CA ILE A 79 -7.04 1.42 23.88
C ILE A 79 -6.56 0.73 25.15
N GLY A 80 -6.08 -0.51 25.07
CA GLY A 80 -5.52 -1.24 26.21
C GLY A 80 -4.28 -0.56 26.79
N ALA A 81 -3.34 -0.13 25.93
CA ALA A 81 -2.14 0.57 26.35
C ALA A 81 -2.46 1.95 26.96
N LEU A 82 -3.31 2.74 26.30
CA LEU A 82 -3.75 4.03 26.83
C LEU A 82 -4.52 3.88 28.14
N GLY A 83 -5.43 2.91 28.22
CA GLY A 83 -6.18 2.60 29.43
C GLY A 83 -5.26 2.17 30.57
N PHE A 84 -4.26 1.32 30.30
CA PHE A 84 -3.27 0.92 31.29
C PHE A 84 -2.43 2.10 31.76
N ILE A 85 -1.98 2.98 30.86
CA ILE A 85 -1.21 4.18 31.22
C ILE A 85 -2.04 5.12 32.10
N ILE A 86 -3.29 5.40 31.72
CA ILE A 86 -4.20 6.27 32.49
C ILE A 86 -4.49 5.66 33.86
N MET A 87 -4.67 4.34 33.93
CA MET A 87 -4.91 3.65 35.19
C MET A 87 -3.65 3.61 36.05
N ALA A 88 -2.47 3.36 35.49
CA ALA A 88 -1.20 3.20 36.22
C ALA A 88 -0.60 4.52 36.73
N MET A 89 -0.73 5.61 35.95
CA MET A 89 -0.25 6.95 36.30
C MET A 89 -0.63 7.42 37.71
N PRO A 90 -1.92 7.37 38.14
CA PRO A 90 -2.31 7.82 39.47
C PRO A 90 -1.76 6.93 40.59
N TYR A 91 -1.56 5.62 40.37
CA TYR A 91 -0.94 4.76 41.39
C TYR A 91 0.54 5.09 41.58
N LEU A 92 1.27 5.33 40.49
CA LEU A 92 2.67 5.75 40.55
C LEU A 92 2.81 7.12 41.24
N LEU A 93 1.93 8.07 40.91
CA LEU A 93 1.89 9.38 41.57
C LEU A 93 1.58 9.25 43.07
N GLY A 94 0.61 8.39 43.44
CA GLY A 94 0.25 8.14 44.83
C GLY A 94 1.41 7.56 45.65
N ILE A 95 2.10 6.55 45.11
CA ILE A 95 3.29 5.97 45.75
C ILE A 95 4.39 7.02 45.89
N PHE A 96 4.61 7.84 44.87
CA PHE A 96 5.59 8.92 44.91
C PHE A 96 5.28 9.95 46.01
N VAL A 97 4.02 10.38 46.16
CA VAL A 97 3.61 11.31 47.23
C VAL A 97 3.82 10.68 48.60
N ILE A 98 3.44 9.42 48.79
CA ILE A 98 3.67 8.69 50.06
C ILE A 98 5.16 8.63 50.38
N TYR A 99 6.00 8.33 49.38
CA TYR A 99 7.45 8.31 49.54
C TYR A 99 8.01 9.68 49.92
N CYS A 100 7.54 10.76 49.29
CA CYS A 100 7.93 12.12 49.63
C CYS A 100 7.57 12.46 51.09
N ILE A 101 6.36 12.14 51.54
CA ILE A 101 5.95 12.38 52.94
C ILE A 101 6.81 11.57 53.89
N TYR A 102 7.04 10.28 53.60
CA TYR A 102 7.91 9.44 54.41
C TYR A 102 9.34 10.00 54.49
N SER A 103 9.89 10.48 53.37
CA SER A 103 11.22 11.09 53.31
C SER A 103 11.30 12.35 54.16
N ILE A 104 10.30 13.23 54.10
CA ILE A 104 10.23 14.45 54.92
C ILE A 104 10.11 14.10 56.40
N VAL A 105 9.22 13.19 56.77
CA VAL A 105 9.02 12.75 58.15
C VAL A 105 10.28 12.10 58.69
N SER A 106 10.89 11.19 57.92
CA SER A 106 12.15 10.55 58.29
C SER A 106 13.27 11.59 58.46
N SER A 107 13.36 12.58 57.58
CA SER A 107 14.34 13.67 57.69
C SER A 107 14.10 14.56 58.92
N LEU A 108 12.88 14.65 59.43
CA LEU A 108 12.53 15.43 60.62
C LEU A 108 12.66 14.62 61.92
N LEU A 109 12.43 13.30 61.88
CA LEU A 109 12.49 12.38 63.03
C LEU A 109 13.89 11.77 63.25
N HIS A 110 14.72 11.63 62.22
CA HIS A 110 16.12 11.21 62.34
C HIS A 110 17.09 12.36 62.64
N ARG A 111 16.57 13.53 62.97
CA ARG A 111 17.34 14.67 63.47
C ARG A 111 17.29 14.70 64.99
#